data_AF-A0A3G2HZU5-F1
#
_entry.id   AF-A0A3G2HZU5-F1
#
_cell.length_a   1.000
_cell.length_b   1.000
_cell.length_c   1.000
_cell.angle_alpha   90.00
_cell.angle_beta   90.00
_cell.angle_gamma   90.00
#
_symmetry.space_group_name_H-M   'P 1'
#
loop_
_entity.id
_entity.type
_entity.pdbx_description
1 polymer ?
#
loop_
_entity_poly.entity_id
_entity_poly.type
_entity_poly.pdbx_seq_one_letter_code
_entity_poly.pdbx_strand_id
1 'polypeptide(L)'
;MSLLTQAQSAQLLANGCAMAEDRSFDPLPVVKLFLPDAKVCWVLGWIDPDTPDVAFGLCDSGLGVACVTPIQLSALQAIQGPQGRRVVADHSFVPRYSLSKYVSQARRDGHVID
;
A
#
# COMPACT_ATOMS: atom_id res chain seq x y z
N MET A 1 6.80 15.92 -5.79
CA MET A 1 5.36 15.70 -5.48
C MET A 1 5.28 14.45 -4.63
N SER A 2 4.69 14.54 -3.45
CA SER A 2 4.52 13.39 -2.55
C SER A 2 3.37 12.50 -3.05
N LEU A 3 3.55 11.17 -3.02
CA LEU A 3 2.47 10.18 -3.29
C LEU A 3 1.36 10.22 -2.23
N LEU A 4 1.69 10.72 -1.04
CA LEU A 4 0.84 10.70 0.13
C LEU A 4 0.50 12.12 0.56
N THR A 5 -0.75 12.33 0.95
CA THR A 5 -1.16 13.52 1.70
C THR A 5 -0.59 13.50 3.12
N GLN A 6 -0.50 14.66 3.77
CA GLN A 6 -0.03 14.73 5.16
C GLN A 6 -0.89 13.88 6.11
N ALA A 7 -2.20 13.84 5.89
CA ALA A 7 -3.12 13.02 6.67
C ALA A 7 -2.87 11.52 6.48
N GLN A 8 -2.65 11.08 5.23
CA GLN A 8 -2.30 9.68 4.95
C GLN A 8 -0.96 9.30 5.57
N SER A 9 0.06 10.15 5.45
CA SER A 9 1.37 9.89 6.08
C SER A 9 1.27 9.81 7.60
N ALA A 10 0.51 10.70 8.24
CA ALA A 10 0.30 10.68 9.69
C ALA A 10 -0.42 9.40 10.14
N GLN A 11 -1.47 8.97 9.42
CA GLN A 11 -2.20 7.75 9.74
C GLN A 11 -1.35 6.50 9.52
N LEU A 12 -0.58 6.43 8.43
CA LEU A 12 0.35 5.33 8.18
C LEU A 12 1.42 5.23 9.28
N LEU A 13 1.94 6.35 9.76
CA LEU A 13 2.90 6.38 10.84
C LEU A 13 2.28 5.95 12.18
N ALA A 14 1.06 6.42 12.48
CA ALA A 14 0.32 5.99 13.68
C ALA A 14 0.07 4.47 13.68
N ASN A 15 -0.29 3.91 12.52
CA ASN A 15 -0.41 2.46 12.35
C ASN A 15 0.95 1.75 12.57
N GLY A 16 2.06 2.38 12.17
CA GLY A 16 3.41 1.87 12.38
C GLY A 16 3.81 1.82 13.85
N CYS A 17 3.49 2.86 14.61
CA CYS A 17 3.67 2.88 16.07
C CYS A 17 2.84 1.78 16.73
N ALA A 18 1.56 1.63 16.36
CA ALA A 18 0.71 0.55 16.89
C ALA A 18 1.26 -0.85 16.56
N MET A 19 1.78 -1.07 15.35
CA MET A 19 2.46 -2.32 14.97
C MET A 19 3.73 -2.62 15.76
N ALA A 20 4.42 -1.58 16.24
CA ALA A 20 5.63 -1.72 17.06
C ALA A 20 5.28 -2.11 18.50
N GLU A 21 4.17 -1.62 19.02
CA GLU A 21 3.63 -1.95 20.34
C GLU A 21 2.95 -3.33 20.37
N ASP A 22 2.18 -3.66 19.33
CA ASP A 22 1.43 -4.91 19.21
C ASP A 22 1.63 -5.52 17.81
N ARG A 23 2.35 -6.64 17.75
CA ARG A 23 2.59 -7.40 16.51
C ARG A 23 1.33 -8.04 15.91
N SER A 24 0.24 -8.13 16.69
CA SER A 24 -1.04 -8.66 16.23
C SER A 24 -1.98 -7.60 15.64
N PHE A 25 -1.58 -6.31 15.70
CA PHE A 25 -2.33 -5.22 15.11
C PHE A 25 -2.52 -5.45 13.59
N ASP A 26 -3.75 -5.28 13.12
CA ASP A 26 -4.12 -5.47 11.71
C ASP A 26 -4.90 -4.24 11.23
N PRO A 27 -4.23 -3.21 10.68
CA PRO A 27 -4.85 -1.95 10.37
C PRO A 27 -5.81 -2.04 9.17
N LEU A 28 -6.76 -1.11 9.12
CA LEU A 28 -7.37 -0.73 7.84
C LEU A 28 -6.29 -0.10 6.96
N PRO A 29 -6.19 -0.46 5.67
CA PRO A 29 -5.31 0.23 4.75
C PRO A 29 -5.64 1.72 4.65
N VAL A 30 -4.63 2.55 4.42
CA VAL A 30 -4.79 4.01 4.40
C VAL A 30 -4.92 4.55 2.99
N VAL A 31 -4.22 3.93 2.03
CA VAL A 31 -4.18 4.40 0.64
C VAL A 31 -3.98 3.24 -0.31
N LYS A 32 -4.64 3.33 -1.46
CA LYS A 32 -4.34 2.52 -2.64
C LYS A 32 -3.59 3.39 -3.65
N LEU A 33 -2.48 2.90 -4.15
CA LEU A 33 -1.68 3.49 -5.21
C LEU A 33 -1.74 2.56 -6.42
N PHE A 34 -1.68 3.12 -7.63
CA PHE A 34 -1.65 2.30 -8.84
C PHE A 34 -0.87 2.97 -9.95
N LEU A 35 -0.44 2.17 -10.92
CA LEU A 35 0.23 2.63 -12.13
C LEU A 35 -0.81 2.72 -13.26
N PRO A 36 -1.21 3.90 -13.76
CA PRO A 36 -2.38 4.04 -14.64
C PRO A 36 -2.30 3.29 -15.97
N ASP A 37 -1.11 3.03 -16.46
CA ASP A 37 -0.81 2.35 -17.72
C ASP A 37 -0.33 0.90 -17.53
N ALA A 38 -0.49 0.34 -16.32
CA ALA A 38 -0.19 -1.06 -16.01
C ALA A 38 -1.20 -1.65 -15.02
N LYS A 39 -1.30 -2.98 -14.95
CA LYS A 39 -2.13 -3.67 -13.96
C LYS A 39 -1.36 -3.91 -12.67
N VAL A 40 -0.85 -2.83 -12.07
CA VAL A 40 -0.08 -2.89 -10.82
C VAL A 40 -0.66 -1.93 -9.81
N CYS A 41 -0.92 -2.42 -8.60
CA CYS A 41 -1.36 -1.59 -7.50
C CYS A 41 -0.68 -1.95 -6.17
N TRP A 42 -0.67 -0.99 -5.26
CA TRP A 42 -0.16 -1.12 -3.91
C TRP A 42 -1.23 -0.65 -2.94
N VAL A 43 -1.46 -1.39 -1.87
CA VAL A 43 -2.38 -1.02 -0.78
C VAL A 43 -1.56 -0.92 0.49
N LEU A 44 -1.36 0.30 1.00
CA LEU A 44 -0.46 0.58 2.11
C LEU A 44 -1.19 0.55 3.46
N GLY A 45 -0.63 -0.15 4.44
CA GLY A 45 -1.18 -0.31 5.78
C GLY A 45 -0.47 0.54 6.84
N TRP A 46 0.86 0.59 6.83
CA TRP A 46 1.64 1.40 7.77
C TRP A 46 2.99 1.84 7.20
N ILE A 47 3.65 2.77 7.88
CA ILE A 47 5.04 3.17 7.65
C ILE A 47 5.90 2.71 8.82
N ASP A 48 7.13 2.28 8.55
CA ASP A 48 8.12 2.00 9.58
C ASP A 48 8.47 3.30 10.34
N PRO A 49 8.23 3.40 11.66
CA PRO A 49 8.54 4.60 12.41
C PRO A 49 10.06 4.89 12.48
N ASP A 50 10.90 3.86 12.38
CA ASP A 50 12.35 4.00 12.38
C ASP A 50 12.90 4.32 10.99
N THR A 51 12.17 3.94 9.93
CA THR A 51 12.53 4.19 8.53
C THR A 51 11.35 4.77 7.73
N PRO A 52 11.07 6.09 7.81
CA PRO A 52 9.84 6.68 7.26
C PRO A 52 9.65 6.58 5.73
N ASP A 53 10.70 6.24 4.97
CA ASP A 53 10.61 5.96 3.52
C ASP A 53 10.10 4.54 3.23
N VAL A 54 10.08 3.64 4.22
CA VAL A 54 9.61 2.26 4.08
C VAL A 54 8.18 2.17 4.58
N ALA A 55 7.26 1.90 3.66
CA ALA A 55 5.89 1.50 3.96
C ALA A 55 5.77 -0.02 3.93
N PHE A 56 4.75 -0.55 4.59
CA PHE A 56 4.35 -1.93 4.49
C PHE A 56 2.93 -2.03 3.97
N GLY A 57 2.74 -2.95 3.05
CA GLY A 57 1.47 -3.09 2.37
C GLY A 57 1.46 -4.27 1.42
N LEU A 58 0.33 -4.44 0.76
CA LEU A 58 0.16 -5.41 -0.31
C LEU A 58 0.63 -4.81 -1.63
N CYS A 59 1.45 -5.54 -2.37
CA CYS A 59 1.76 -5.27 -3.77
C CYS A 59 1.05 -6.31 -4.63
N ASP A 60 0.21 -5.86 -5.55
CA ASP A 60 -0.40 -6.70 -6.57
C ASP A 60 0.18 -6.34 -7.93
N SER A 61 1.08 -7.19 -8.40
CA SER A 61 1.71 -7.11 -9.71
C SER A 61 1.01 -7.96 -10.78
N GLY A 62 -0.13 -8.59 -10.45
CA GLY A 62 -0.83 -9.53 -11.33
C GLY A 62 -0.16 -10.91 -11.44
N LEU A 63 0.82 -11.22 -10.57
CA LEU A 63 1.54 -12.50 -10.54
C LEU A 63 0.93 -13.52 -9.54
N GLY A 64 -0.20 -13.20 -8.91
CA GLY A 64 -0.95 -14.12 -8.05
C GLY A 64 -0.33 -14.37 -6.66
N VAL A 65 0.73 -13.64 -6.28
CA VAL A 65 1.31 -13.70 -4.93
C VAL A 65 0.94 -12.43 -4.18
N ALA A 66 0.00 -12.57 -3.24
CA ALA A 66 -0.37 -11.50 -2.33
C ALA A 66 0.25 -11.75 -0.95
N CYS A 67 1.16 -10.88 -0.52
CA CYS A 67 1.71 -10.84 0.83
C CYS A 67 1.95 -9.39 1.24
N VAL A 68 2.01 -9.14 2.55
CA VAL A 68 2.47 -7.86 3.06
C VAL A 68 3.99 -7.80 2.92
N THR A 69 4.49 -6.77 2.26
CA THR A 69 5.92 -6.58 1.99
C THR A 69 6.35 -5.16 2.29
N PRO A 70 7.64 -4.94 2.62
CA PRO A 70 8.21 -3.60 2.65
C PRO A 70 8.23 -2.99 1.24
N ILE A 71 7.93 -1.71 1.14
CA ILE A 71 7.83 -0.93 -0.08
C ILE A 71 8.48 0.43 0.16
N GLN A 72 9.52 0.77 -0.61
CA GLN A 72 10.14 2.09 -0.55
C GLN A 72 9.27 3.12 -1.28
N LEU A 73 8.84 4.16 -0.59
CA LEU A 73 8.01 5.24 -1.13
C LEU A 73 8.78 6.05 -2.17
N SER A 74 10.08 6.30 -1.94
CA SER A 74 10.99 6.91 -2.91
C SER A 74 11.09 6.08 -4.20
N ALA A 75 11.19 4.75 -4.07
CA ALA A 75 11.21 3.85 -5.23
C ALA A 75 9.87 3.89 -5.99
N LEU A 76 8.73 3.85 -5.29
CA LEU A 76 7.41 4.00 -5.91
C LEU A 76 7.26 5.32 -6.68
N GLN A 77 7.80 6.43 -6.15
CA GLN A 77 7.80 7.73 -6.82
C GLN A 77 8.61 7.74 -8.12
N ALA A 78 9.66 6.93 -8.18
CA ALA A 78 10.55 6.82 -9.33
C ALA A 78 10.00 5.87 -10.43
N ILE A 79 9.02 5.01 -10.12
CA ILE A 79 8.44 4.09 -11.11
C ILE A 79 7.76 4.86 -12.24
N GLN A 80 8.11 4.47 -13.47
CA GLN A 80 7.42 4.88 -14.68
C GLN A 80 6.90 3.63 -15.40
N GLY A 81 5.63 3.68 -15.79
CA GLY A 81 5.01 2.62 -16.57
C GLY A 81 5.39 2.66 -18.04
N PRO A 82 4.86 1.71 -18.84
CA PRO A 82 5.24 1.53 -20.24
C PRO A 82 5.04 2.77 -21.12
N GLN A 83 4.09 3.65 -20.76
CA GLN A 83 3.79 4.90 -21.47
C GLN A 83 4.34 6.13 -20.72
N GLY A 84 5.27 5.92 -19.78
CA GLY A 84 5.87 6.98 -18.98
C GLY A 84 4.97 7.55 -17.88
N ARG A 85 3.80 6.94 -17.61
CA ARG A 85 2.92 7.36 -16.51
C ARG A 85 3.57 7.01 -15.18
N ARG A 86 3.34 7.85 -14.16
CA ARG A 86 3.84 7.62 -12.81
C ARG A 86 2.76 6.98 -11.95
N VAL A 87 3.19 6.41 -10.83
CA VAL A 87 2.28 5.95 -9.77
C VAL A 87 1.44 7.12 -9.27
N VAL A 88 0.15 6.87 -9.06
CA VAL A 88 -0.82 7.85 -8.54
C VAL A 88 -1.61 7.25 -7.39
N ALA A 89 -2.15 8.10 -6.53
CA ALA A 89 -3.09 7.69 -5.49
C ALA A 89 -4.50 7.52 -6.06
N ASP A 90 -5.19 6.47 -5.64
CA ASP A 90 -6.61 6.31 -5.87
C ASP A 90 -7.39 7.11 -4.81
N HIS A 91 -7.95 8.25 -5.24
CA HIS A 91 -8.72 9.12 -4.36
C HIS A 91 -10.14 8.58 -4.08
N SER A 92 -10.60 7.56 -4.80
CA SER A 92 -11.89 6.91 -4.58
C SER A 92 -11.79 5.69 -3.65
N PHE A 93 -10.56 5.29 -3.30
CA PHE A 93 -10.33 4.16 -2.42
C PHE A 93 -10.87 4.43 -1.01
N VAL A 94 -11.76 3.55 -0.55
CA VAL A 94 -12.29 3.53 0.81
C VAL A 94 -12.03 2.15 1.41
N PRO A 95 -11.19 2.03 2.44
CA PRO A 95 -10.86 0.74 3.03
C PRO A 95 -12.09 0.14 3.73
N ARG A 96 -12.49 -1.07 3.34
CA ARG A 96 -13.64 -1.79 3.93
C ARG A 96 -13.22 -2.93 4.86
N TYR A 97 -11.97 -3.34 4.78
CA TYR A 97 -11.43 -4.52 5.44
C TYR A 97 -10.04 -4.25 5.98
N SER A 98 -9.60 -5.07 6.93
CA SER A 98 -8.21 -5.02 7.42
C SER A 98 -7.22 -5.44 6.33
N LEU A 99 -5.95 -5.07 6.49
CA LEU A 99 -4.92 -5.37 5.50
C LEU A 99 -4.77 -6.88 5.29
N SER A 100 -4.80 -7.68 6.36
CA SER A 100 -4.73 -9.14 6.24
C SER A 100 -5.90 -9.71 5.40
N LYS A 101 -7.09 -9.11 5.51
CA LYS A 101 -8.25 -9.52 4.73
C LYS A 101 -8.10 -9.15 3.25
N TYR A 102 -7.57 -7.97 2.92
CA TYR A 102 -7.20 -7.63 1.54
C TYR A 102 -6.20 -8.63 0.95
N VAL A 103 -5.16 -9.01 1.71
CA VAL A 103 -4.20 -10.04 1.30
C VAL A 103 -4.89 -11.38 1.04
N SER A 104 -5.76 -11.82 1.95
CA SER A 104 -6.48 -13.08 1.82
C SER A 104 -7.41 -13.11 0.60
N GLN A 105 -8.04 -11.97 0.27
CA GLN A 105 -8.89 -11.84 -0.91
C GLN A 105 -8.05 -11.87 -2.18
N ALA A 106 -6.94 -11.12 -2.21
CA ALA A 106 -6.04 -11.11 -3.36
C ALA A 106 -5.40 -12.47 -3.63
N ARG A 107 -5.13 -13.28 -2.60
CA ARG A 107 -4.70 -14.68 -2.79
C ARG A 107 -5.76 -15.56 -3.42
N ARG A 108 -7.04 -15.33 -3.10
CA ARG A 108 -8.16 -16.13 -3.64
C ARG A 108 -8.48 -15.73 -5.09
N ASP A 109 -8.48 -14.44 -5.38
CA ASP A 109 -8.93 -13.92 -6.67
C ASP A 109 -7.78 -13.65 -7.65
N GLY A 110 -6.53 -13.79 -7.20
CA GLY A 110 -5.33 -13.50 -7.96
C GLY A 110 -5.03 -12.01 -8.14
N HIS A 111 -5.86 -11.12 -7.58
CA HIS A 111 -5.71 -9.67 -7.62
C HIS A 111 -6.50 -8.97 -6.51
N VAL A 112 -6.17 -7.71 -6.21
CA VAL A 112 -6.89 -6.88 -5.24
C VAL A 112 -8.25 -6.45 -5.80
N ILE A 113 -9.31 -6.79 -5.07
CA ILE A 113 -10.69 -6.34 -5.33
C ILE A 113 -11.06 -5.27 -4.30
N ASP A 114 -11.65 -4.16 -4.76
CA ASP A 114 -12.15 -3.05 -3.93
C ASP A 114 -13.58 -3.28 -3.41
#